data_AF-A0A1W9LCT5-F1
#
_entry.id   AF-A0A1W9LCT5-F1
#
_cell.length_a   1.000
_cell.length_b   1.000
_cell.length_c   1.000
_cell.angle_alpha   90.00
_cell.angle_beta   90.00
_cell.angle_gamma   90.00
#
_symmetry.space_group_name_H-M   'P 1'
#
loop_
_entity.id
_entity.type
_entity.pdbx_description
1 polymer ?
#
loop_
_entity_poly.entity_id
_entity_poly.type
_entity_poly.pdbx_seq_one_letter_code
_entity_poly.pdbx_strand_id
1 'polypeptide(L)'
;MNLFPIIADTIERDPAVLDRAMETLEHWEAGGMAPAPRLAQWRGLLDAARHTPTGMTALLGLLRDDSPGARRVKDFAPFAGILTREQRRTVFMSCSYDH
;
A
#
# COMPACT_ATOMS: atom_id res chain seq x y z
N MET A 1 4.38 14.14 -5.28
CA MET A 1 4.55 12.99 -6.19
C MET A 1 3.67 11.86 -5.66
N ASN A 2 2.66 11.42 -6.42
CA ASN A 2 1.75 10.35 -6.00
C ASN A 2 2.43 9.00 -6.25
N LEU A 3 2.84 8.30 -5.19
CA LEU A 3 3.57 7.02 -5.29
C LEU A 3 2.65 5.81 -5.26
N PHE A 4 1.36 6.02 -5.00
CA PHE A 4 0.37 4.96 -4.93
C PHE A 4 0.15 4.19 -6.25
N PRO A 5 0.26 4.81 -7.45
CA PRO A 5 0.26 4.06 -8.72
C PRO A 5 1.42 3.07 -8.83
N ILE A 6 2.60 3.40 -8.28
CA ILE A 6 3.76 2.51 -8.27
C ILE A 6 3.48 1.32 -7.35
N ILE A 7 2.94 1.58 -6.14
CA ILE A 7 2.53 0.52 -5.21
C ILE A 7 1.50 -0.41 -5.88
N ALA A 8 0.54 0.15 -6.61
CA ALA A 8 -0.48 -0.64 -7.31
C ALA A 8 0.16 -1.59 -8.35
N ASP A 9 1.09 -1.10 -9.16
CA ASP A 9 1.84 -1.91 -10.11
C ASP A 9 2.72 -2.96 -9.42
N THR A 10 3.34 -2.63 -8.28
CA THR A 10 4.10 -3.60 -7.47
C THR A 10 3.19 -4.70 -6.91
N ILE A 11 2.00 -4.36 -6.39
CA ILE A 11 1.04 -5.35 -5.87
C ILE A 11 0.52 -6.26 -6.99
N GLU A 12 0.28 -5.70 -8.18
CA GLU A 12 -0.17 -6.44 -9.36
C GLU A 12 0.89 -7.45 -9.83
N ARG A 13 2.18 -7.11 -9.70
CA ARG A 13 3.31 -8.00 -10.04
C ARG A 13 3.68 -8.97 -8.92
N ASP A 14 3.59 -8.53 -7.67
CA ASP A 14 3.97 -9.28 -6.47
C ASP A 14 2.88 -9.17 -5.40
N PRO A 15 1.90 -10.09 -5.37
CA PRO A 15 0.83 -10.07 -4.38
C PRO A 15 1.34 -10.32 -2.95
N ALA A 16 2.56 -10.83 -2.75
CA ALA A 16 3.15 -11.02 -1.42
C ALA A 16 3.42 -9.67 -0.70
N VAL A 17 3.34 -8.56 -1.41
CA VAL A 17 3.34 -7.22 -0.82
C VAL A 17 2.13 -7.00 0.09
N LEU A 18 1.00 -7.66 -0.16
CA LEU A 18 -0.19 -7.59 0.69
C LEU A 18 0.06 -8.22 2.06
N ASP A 19 0.81 -9.32 2.13
CA ASP A 19 1.16 -9.96 3.40
C ASP A 19 2.02 -9.02 4.27
N ARG A 20 2.99 -8.32 3.66
CA ARG A 20 3.78 -7.29 4.38
C ARG A 20 2.95 -6.11 4.87
N ALA A 21 1.94 -5.72 4.11
CA ALA A 21 1.03 -4.66 4.51
C ALA A 21 0.16 -5.10 5.71
N MET A 22 -0.25 -6.37 5.74
CA MET A 22 -0.94 -6.98 6.88
C MET A 22 -0.04 -7.01 8.13
N GLU A 23 1.21 -7.45 8.01
CA GLU A 23 2.18 -7.43 9.12
C GLU A 23 2.38 -6.02 9.68
N THR A 24 2.40 -5.01 8.78
CA THR A 24 2.50 -3.59 9.19
C THR A 24 1.28 -3.16 9.99
N LEU A 25 0.07 -3.55 9.59
CA LEU A 25 -1.16 -3.27 10.35
C LEU A 25 -1.13 -3.95 11.72
N GLU A 26 -0.68 -5.20 11.80
CA GLU A 26 -0.58 -5.94 13.06
C GLU A 26 0.43 -5.29 14.01
N HIS A 27 1.55 -4.80 13.49
CA HIS A 27 2.52 -4.04 14.28
C HIS A 27 1.94 -2.72 14.80
N TRP A 28 1.16 -2.00 13.98
CA TRP A 28 0.51 -0.76 14.40
C TRP A 28 -0.61 -0.98 15.41
N GLU A 29 -1.34 -2.09 15.27
CA GLU A 29 -2.38 -2.52 16.21
C GLU A 29 -1.75 -2.87 17.56
N ALA A 30 -0.68 -3.66 17.56
CA ALA A 30 0.06 -4.02 18.77
C ALA A 30 0.72 -2.80 19.46
N GLY A 31 1.19 -1.83 18.67
CA GLY A 31 1.84 -0.61 19.16
C GLY A 31 0.89 0.55 19.49
N GLY A 32 -0.42 0.42 19.22
CA GLY A 32 -1.38 1.52 19.40
C GLY A 32 -1.09 2.75 18.52
N MET A 33 -0.42 2.57 17.38
CA MET A 33 0.10 3.66 16.54
C MET A 33 -0.96 4.32 15.65
N ALA A 34 -2.14 3.70 15.52
CA ALA A 34 -3.22 4.19 14.67
C ALA A 34 -4.61 3.91 15.28
N PRO A 35 -5.63 4.70 14.94
CA PRO A 35 -6.98 4.48 15.43
C PRO A 35 -7.57 3.18 14.86
N ALA A 36 -8.15 2.36 15.73
CA ALA A 36 -8.85 1.10 15.41
C ALA A 36 -9.78 1.16 14.17
N PRO A 37 -10.64 2.19 13.97
CA PRO A 37 -11.51 2.22 12.79
C PRO A 37 -10.75 2.34 11.46
N ARG A 38 -9.57 2.99 11.45
CA ARG A 38 -8.74 3.10 10.24
C ARG A 38 -8.01 1.78 9.97
N LEU A 39 -7.49 1.13 11.02
CA LEU A 39 -6.87 -0.19 10.91
C LEU A 39 -7.86 -1.23 10.40
N ALA A 40 -9.08 -1.25 10.95
CA ALA A 40 -10.14 -2.16 10.53
C ALA A 40 -10.56 -1.93 9.07
N GLN A 41 -10.68 -0.67 8.64
CA GLN A 41 -10.97 -0.34 7.24
C GLN A 41 -9.91 -0.90 6.29
N TRP A 42 -8.63 -0.69 6.59
CA TRP A 42 -7.53 -1.20 5.76
C TRP A 42 -7.44 -2.73 5.81
N ARG A 43 -7.65 -3.34 6.98
CA ARG A 43 -7.66 -4.80 7.12
C ARG A 43 -8.75 -5.43 6.24
N GLY A 44 -9.95 -4.85 6.21
CA GLY A 44 -11.02 -5.30 5.32
C GLY A 44 -10.68 -5.19 3.83
N LEU A 45 -10.03 -4.10 3.41
CA LEU A 45 -9.60 -3.91 2.02
C LEU A 45 -8.52 -4.92 1.60
N LEU A 46 -7.51 -5.13 2.45
CA LEU A 46 -6.43 -6.08 2.19
C LEU A 46 -6.94 -7.52 2.21
N ASP A 47 -7.82 -7.86 3.15
CA ASP A 47 -8.44 -9.19 3.23
C ASP A 47 -9.26 -9.49 1.98
N ALA A 48 -10.13 -8.56 1.57
CA ALA A 48 -10.88 -8.68 0.33
C ALA A 48 -9.97 -8.85 -0.90
N ALA A 49 -8.85 -8.14 -0.94
CA ALA A 49 -7.87 -8.24 -2.03
C ALA A 49 -7.12 -9.57 -2.07
N ARG A 50 -6.87 -10.19 -0.91
CA ARG A 50 -6.26 -11.53 -0.82
C ARG A 50 -7.24 -12.64 -1.18
N HIS A 51 -8.51 -12.49 -0.82
CA HIS A 51 -9.51 -13.53 -1.00
C HIS A 51 -10.25 -13.48 -2.34
N THR A 52 -10.34 -12.31 -2.98
CA THR A 52 -11.14 -12.14 -4.20
C THR A 52 -10.44 -11.29 -5.27
N PRO A 53 -10.55 -11.66 -6.56
CA PRO A 53 -10.06 -10.83 -7.66
C PRO A 53 -10.74 -9.45 -7.70
N THR A 54 -12.04 -9.39 -7.34
CA THR A 54 -12.79 -8.14 -7.26
C THR A 54 -12.22 -7.21 -6.19
N GLY A 55 -11.85 -7.76 -5.03
CA GLY A 55 -11.18 -7.00 -3.97
C GLY A 55 -9.81 -6.49 -4.40
N MET A 56 -9.06 -7.28 -5.16
CA MET A 56 -7.76 -6.85 -5.70
C MET A 56 -7.95 -5.66 -6.64
N THR A 57 -8.88 -5.76 -7.60
CA THR A 57 -9.19 -4.65 -8.53
C THR A 57 -9.68 -3.40 -7.79
N ALA A 58 -10.50 -3.56 -6.74
CA ALA A 58 -10.95 -2.43 -5.92
C ALA A 58 -9.79 -1.75 -5.18
N LEU A 59 -8.85 -2.53 -4.62
CA LEU A 59 -7.66 -2.01 -3.96
C LEU A 59 -6.75 -1.27 -4.95
N LEU A 60 -6.47 -1.87 -6.12
CA LEU A 60 -5.67 -1.24 -7.18
C LEU A 60 -6.34 0.05 -7.67
N GLY A 61 -7.66 0.04 -7.84
CA GLY A 61 -8.46 1.21 -8.18
C GLY A 61 -8.31 2.32 -7.15
N LEU A 62 -8.43 2.02 -5.85
CA LEU A 62 -8.24 2.98 -4.76
C LEU A 62 -6.82 3.57 -4.73
N LEU A 63 -5.80 2.74 -4.98
CA LEU A 63 -4.42 3.19 -5.02
C LEU A 63 -4.16 4.13 -6.21
N ARG A 64 -4.73 3.81 -7.37
CA ARG A 64 -4.65 4.62 -8.60
C ARG A 64 -5.55 5.86 -8.56
N ASP A 65 -6.60 5.88 -7.75
CA ASP A 65 -7.53 7.00 -7.64
C ASP A 65 -6.88 8.21 -6.94
N ASP A 66 -6.80 9.34 -7.64
CA ASP A 66 -6.24 10.59 -7.13
C ASP A 66 -7.27 11.53 -6.49
N SER A 67 -8.52 11.07 -6.34
CA SER A 67 -9.60 11.85 -5.74
C SER A 67 -9.31 12.27 -4.29
N PRO A 68 -9.87 13.39 -3.81
CA PRO A 68 -9.70 13.82 -2.41
C PRO A 68 -10.17 12.78 -1.39
N GLY A 69 -11.19 11.99 -1.74
CA GLY A 69 -11.70 10.89 -0.91
C GLY A 69 -10.68 9.77 -0.80
N ALA A 70 -10.12 9.32 -1.93
CA ALA A 70 -9.09 8.29 -1.94
C ALA A 70 -7.81 8.75 -1.22
N ARG A 71 -7.42 10.02 -1.36
CA ARG A 71 -6.26 10.58 -0.64
C ARG A 71 -6.39 10.46 0.88
N ARG A 72 -7.55 10.77 1.45
CA ARG A 72 -7.79 10.66 2.91
C ARG A 72 -7.67 9.23 3.43
N VAL A 73 -8.06 8.24 2.63
CA VAL A 73 -7.91 6.82 2.97
C VAL A 73 -6.42 6.45 2.90
N LYS A 74 -5.76 6.88 1.81
CA LYS A 74 -4.34 6.67 1.53
C LYS A 74 -3.38 7.31 2.53
N ASP A 75 -3.77 8.39 3.21
CA ASP A 75 -2.99 9.02 4.29
C ASP A 75 -2.63 8.03 5.42
N PHE A 76 -3.43 6.96 5.59
CA PHE A 76 -3.22 5.93 6.61
C PHE A 76 -2.92 4.56 5.99
N ALA A 77 -2.37 4.53 4.78
CA ALA A 77 -2.10 3.28 4.11
C ALA A 77 -0.95 2.50 4.79
N PRO A 78 -1.11 1.19 5.06
CA PRO A 78 -0.06 0.34 5.63
C PRO A 78 1.10 0.07 4.65
N PHE A 79 1.10 0.73 3.50
CA PHE A 79 2.18 0.66 2.51
C PHE A 79 3.33 1.62 2.80
N ALA A 80 3.28 2.42 3.87
CA ALA A 80 4.37 3.32 4.25
C ALA A 80 5.73 2.60 4.35
N GLY A 81 5.77 1.40 4.94
CA GLY A 81 7.00 0.59 5.02
C GLY A 81 7.49 0.04 3.67
N ILE A 82 6.54 -0.27 2.77
CA ILE A 82 6.82 -0.77 1.42
C ILE A 82 7.31 0.37 0.53
N LEU A 83 6.69 1.55 0.64
CA LEU A 83 7.11 2.79 -0.01
C LEU A 83 8.56 3.11 0.32
N THR A 84 9.00 2.98 1.57
CA THR A 84 10.41 3.23 1.93
C THR A 84 11.37 2.26 1.24
N ARG A 85 10.95 1.02 1.01
CA ARG A 85 11.77 -0.02 0.35
C ARG A 85 11.79 0.16 -1.18
N GLU A 86 10.64 0.42 -1.77
CA GLU A 86 10.49 0.66 -3.21
C GLU A 86 11.05 2.03 -3.61
N GLN A 87 10.87 3.08 -2.81
CA GLN A 87 11.54 4.37 -3.01
C GLN A 87 13.06 4.20 -3.03
N ARG A 88 13.63 3.43 -2.09
CA ARG A 88 15.07 3.12 -2.13
C ARG A 88 15.46 2.40 -3.41
N ARG A 89 14.63 1.48 -3.91
CA ARG A 89 14.89 0.75 -5.15
C ARG A 89 14.84 1.66 -6.39
N THR A 90 13.88 2.58 -6.45
CA THR A 90 13.78 3.58 -7.53
C THR A 90 14.94 4.58 -7.49
N VAL A 91 15.34 5.03 -6.30
CA VAL A 91 16.53 5.90 -6.13
C VAL A 91 17.82 5.15 -6.50
N PHE A 92 17.91 3.86 -6.20
CA PHE A 92 19.05 3.04 -6.63
C PHE A 92 19.07 2.79 -8.15
N MET A 93 17.91 2.58 -8.79
CA MET A 93 17.84 2.38 -10.25
C MET A 93 18.05 3.69 -11.04
N SER A 94 17.79 4.86 -10.45
CA SER A 94 18.10 6.14 -11.09
C SER A 94 19.56 6.58 -10.98
N CYS A 95 20.40 5.88 -10.20
CA CYS A 95 21.84 6.14 -10.10
C CYS A 95 22.71 5.21 -10.97
N SER A 96 22.12 4.43 -11.87
CA SER A 96 22.84 3.58 -12.84
C SER A 96 22.70 4.03 -14.30
N TYR A 97 22.26 5.27 -14.52
CA TYR A 97 22.29 5.92 -15.84
C TYR A 97 22.78 7.37 -15.67
N ASP A 98 24.05 7.51 -15.34
CA ASP A 98 24.83 8.67 -15.77
C ASP A 98 26.22 8.17 -16.18
N HIS A 99 26.72 8.75 -17.26
CA HIS A 99 27.59 8.16 -18.27
C HIS A 99 29.08 8.36 -17.99
#